data_AF-A0A6V7DFG4-F1
#
_entry.id   AF-A0A6V7DFG4-F1
#
_cell.length_a   1.000
_cell.length_b   1.000
_cell.length_c   1.000
_cell.angle_alpha   90.00
_cell.angle_beta   90.00
_cell.angle_gamma   90.00
#
_symmetry.space_group_name_H-M   'P 1'
#
loop_
_entity.id
_entity.type
_entity.pdbx_description
1 polymer ?
#
loop_
_entity_poly.entity_id
_entity_poly.type
_entity_poly.pdbx_seq_one_letter_code
_entity_poly.pdbx_strand_id
1 'polypeptide(L)' 'MAKAYLWINAVLYVVLAIWCTLSPAKTTHAVGYTQLSPAGQSEYLVIYGGLQLGMAFLFGYFAWIDQPRTGLLVALAF' A
#
# COMPACT_ATOMS: atom_id res chain seq x y z
N MET A 1 20.88 4.30 5.00
CA MET A 1 20.28 3.56 3.85
C MET A 1 18.91 2.98 4.20
N ALA A 2 18.75 2.17 5.26
CA ALA A 2 17.46 1.57 5.63
C ALA A 2 16.31 2.58 5.85
N LYS A 3 16.57 3.72 6.50
CA LYS A 3 15.55 4.77 6.71
C LYS A 3 15.05 5.39 5.39
N ALA A 4 15.96 5.61 4.43
CA ALA A 4 15.58 6.09 3.11
C ALA A 4 14.73 5.05 2.36
N TYR A 5 15.10 3.78 2.45
CA TYR A 5 14.30 2.68 1.91
C TYR A 5 12.87 2.67 2.49
N LEU A 6 12.71 2.83 3.80
CA LEU A 6 11.39 2.87 4.44
C LEU A 6 10.56 4.08 3.99
N TRP A 7 11.17 5.28 3.88
CA TRP A 7 10.47 6.45 3.36
C TRP A 7 10.08 6.31 1.89
N ILE A 8 10.93 5.73 1.06
CA ILE A 8 10.62 5.44 -0.35
C ILE A 8 9.42 4.50 -0.42
N ASN A 9 9.42 3.40 0.34
CA ASN A 9 8.29 2.49 0.39
C ASN A 9 7.02 3.19 0.89
N ALA A 10 7.11 3.98 1.96
CA ALA A 10 5.96 4.73 2.48
C ALA A 10 5.29 5.59 1.38
N VAL A 11 6.09 6.35 0.62
CA VAL A 11 5.59 7.19 -0.48
C VAL A 11 5.00 6.35 -1.61
N LEU A 12 5.67 5.28 -2.04
CA LEU A 12 5.17 4.41 -3.10
C LEU A 12 3.83 3.79 -2.73
N TYR A 13 3.69 3.29 -1.50
CA TYR A 13 2.45 2.71 -1.02
C TYR A 13 1.32 3.73 -0.87
N VAL A 14 1.61 4.99 -0.50
CA VAL A 14 0.59 6.07 -0.55
C VAL A 14 0.10 6.30 -1.98
N VAL A 15 1.02 6.42 -2.94
CA VAL A 15 0.67 6.67 -4.34
C VAL A 15 -0.18 5.53 -4.90
N LEU A 16 0.20 4.28 -4.61
CA LEU A 16 -0.58 3.11 -5.01
C LEU A 16 -1.96 3.07 -4.34
N ALA A 17 -2.05 3.37 -3.04
CA ALA A 17 -3.31 3.40 -2.32
C ALA A 17 -4.28 4.45 -2.90
N ILE A 18 -3.74 5.64 -3.23
CA ILE A 18 -4.50 6.70 -3.89
C ILE A 18 -4.97 6.24 -5.28
N TRP A 19 -4.11 5.60 -6.07
CA TRP A 19 -4.49 5.09 -7.39
C TRP A 19 -5.59 4.04 -7.27
N CYS A 20 -5.44 3.05 -6.39
CA CYS A 20 -6.44 1.99 -6.18
C CYS A 20 -7.77 2.54 -5.68
N THR A 21 -7.75 3.65 -4.93
CA THR A 21 -8.95 4.31 -4.39
C THR A 21 -9.66 5.17 -5.42
N LEU A 22 -8.92 5.98 -6.18
CA LEU A 22 -9.51 6.95 -7.12
C LEU A 22 -9.86 6.34 -8.48
N SER A 23 -9.21 5.25 -8.88
CA SER A 23 -9.45 4.62 -10.18
C SER A 23 -9.54 3.09 -10.12
N PRO A 24 -10.46 2.53 -9.30
CA PRO A 24 -10.58 1.09 -9.12
C PRO A 24 -10.86 0.35 -10.43
N ALA A 25 -11.59 0.94 -11.37
CA ALA A 25 -11.85 0.32 -12.68
C ALA A 25 -10.59 0.16 -13.55
N LYS A 26 -9.63 1.11 -13.46
CA LYS A 26 -8.37 1.03 -14.22
C LYS A 26 -7.37 0.10 -13.56
N THR A 27 -7.30 0.14 -12.23
CA THR A 27 -6.35 -0.69 -11.47
C THR A 27 -6.76 -2.15 -11.44
N THR A 28 -8.05 -2.45 -11.35
CA THR A 28 -8.55 -3.83 -11.43
C THR A 28 -8.24 -4.44 -12.80
N HIS A 29 -8.43 -3.69 -13.89
CA HIS A 29 -8.06 -4.14 -15.23
C HIS A 29 -6.53 -4.31 -15.41
N ALA A 30 -5.71 -3.46 -14.79
CA ALA A 30 -4.25 -3.61 -14.79
C ALA A 30 -3.80 -4.88 -14.06
N VAL A 31 -4.55 -5.34 -13.06
CA VAL A 31 -4.32 -6.59 -12.33
C VAL A 31 -4.97 -7.80 -13.04
N GLY A 32 -5.71 -7.59 -14.13
CA GLY A 32 -6.30 -8.65 -14.95
C GLY A 32 -7.76 -8.98 -14.62
N TYR A 33 -8.43 -8.20 -13.77
CA TYR A 33 -9.86 -8.32 -13.54
C TYR A 33 -10.66 -7.64 -14.67
N THR A 34 -11.60 -8.36 -15.27
CA THR A 34 -12.43 -7.86 -16.38
C THR A 34 -13.65 -7.08 -15.91
N GLN A 35 -14.27 -7.46 -14.79
CA GLN A 35 -15.36 -6.71 -14.14
C GLN A 35 -15.39 -6.97 -12.63
N LEU A 36 -15.69 -5.93 -11.85
CA LEU A 36 -15.99 -6.05 -10.42
C LEU A 36 -17.48 -5.86 -10.18
N SER A 37 -18.09 -6.80 -9.46
CA SER A 37 -19.42 -6.59 -8.87
C SER A 37 -19.37 -5.45 -7.83
N PRO A 38 -20.51 -4.82 -7.49
CA PRO A 38 -20.54 -3.78 -6.45
C PRO A 38 -19.95 -4.23 -5.11
N ALA A 39 -20.14 -5.51 -4.73
CA ALA A 39 -19.51 -6.09 -3.55
C ALA A 39 -17.99 -6.23 -3.71
N GLY A 40 -17.54 -6.69 -4.88
CA GLY A 40 -16.12 -6.82 -5.19
C GLY A 40 -15.38 -5.49 -5.21
N GLN A 41 -16.06 -4.37 -5.51
CA GLN A 41 -15.47 -3.02 -5.43
C GLN A 41 -15.11 -2.64 -3.99
N SER A 42 -15.97 -2.98 -3.03
CA SER A 42 -15.71 -2.73 -1.62
C SER A 42 -14.54 -3.57 -1.10
N GLU A 43 -14.50 -4.86 -1.45
CA GLU A 43 -13.38 -5.75 -1.09
C GLU A 43 -12.07 -5.27 -1.73
N TYR A 44 -12.11 -4.89 -3.01
CA TYR A 44 -10.96 -4.34 -3.72
C TYR A 44 -10.45 -3.07 -3.05
N LEU A 45 -11.33 -2.16 -2.65
CA LEU A 45 -10.94 -0.91 -2.01
C LEU A 45 -10.30 -1.16 -0.63
N VAL A 46 -10.84 -2.09 0.16
CA VAL A 46 -10.28 -2.44 1.48
C VAL A 46 -8.89 -3.07 1.32
N ILE A 47 -8.74 -4.02 0.38
CA ILE A 47 -7.48 -4.73 0.20
C ILE A 47 -6.46 -3.85 -0.52
N TYR A 48 -6.77 -3.31 -1.70
CA TYR A 48 -5.78 -2.57 -2.49
C TYR A 48 -5.67 -1.10 -2.07
N GLY A 49 -6.73 -0.46 -1.59
CA GLY A 49 -6.62 0.88 -1.01
C GLY A 49 -6.15 0.83 0.44
N GLY A 50 -6.94 0.19 1.29
CA GLY A 50 -6.77 0.18 2.74
C GLY A 50 -5.47 -0.47 3.22
N LEU A 51 -5.13 -1.68 2.74
CA LEU A 51 -3.89 -2.36 3.15
C LEU A 51 -2.66 -1.57 2.73
N GLN A 52 -2.64 -1.06 1.49
CA GLN A 52 -1.52 -0.27 0.98
C GLN A 52 -1.33 1.01 1.80
N LEU A 53 -2.41 1.67 2.20
CA LEU A 53 -2.32 2.83 3.10
C LEU A 53 -1.80 2.43 4.49
N GLY A 54 -2.22 1.28 5.02
CA GLY A 54 -1.71 0.74 6.29
C GLY A 54 -0.21 0.44 6.24
N MET A 55 0.28 -0.14 5.14
CA MET A 55 1.70 -0.38 4.91
C MET A 55 2.49 0.91 4.81
N ALA A 56 1.96 1.90 4.07
CA ALA A 56 2.57 3.22 3.99
C ALA A 56 2.74 3.86 5.37
N PHE A 57 1.71 3.77 6.21
CA PHE A 57 1.74 4.25 7.58
C PHE A 57 2.83 3.53 8.39
N LEU A 58 2.88 2.20 8.36
CA LEU A 58 3.87 1.43 9.13
C LEU A 58 5.30 1.78 8.72
N PHE A 59 5.60 1.84 7.42
CA PHE A 59 6.94 2.19 6.94
C PHE A 59 7.32 3.63 7.32
N GLY A 60 6.40 4.59 7.14
CA GLY A 60 6.62 5.97 7.56
C GLY A 60 6.83 6.11 9.07
N TYR A 61 6.03 5.38 9.86
CA TYR A 61 6.14 5.36 11.32
C TYR A 61 7.49 4.81 11.79
N PHE A 62 7.93 3.64 11.31
CA PHE A 62 9.23 3.08 11.69
C PHE A 62 10.42 3.91 11.21
N ALA A 63 10.28 4.59 10.08
CA ALA A 63 11.26 5.57 9.63
C ALA A 63 11.29 6.81 10.54
N TRP A 64 10.13 7.26 11.03
CA TRP A 64 10.00 8.42 11.92
C TRP A 64 10.60 8.17 13.30
N ILE A 65 10.25 7.04 13.94
CA ILE A 65 10.73 6.70 15.30
C ILE A 65 12.16 6.17 15.34
N ASP A 66 12.87 6.21 14.20
CA ASP A 66 14.25 5.76 14.04
C ASP A 66 14.48 4.27 14.44
N GLN A 67 13.49 3.42 14.14
CA GLN A 67 13.57 1.96 14.34
C GLN A 67 13.65 1.20 12.99
N PRO A 68 14.75 1.35 12.23
CA PRO A 68 14.83 0.78 10.89
C PRO A 68 14.85 -0.76 10.88
N ARG A 69 15.33 -1.42 11.94
CA ARG A 69 15.35 -2.90 12.02
C ARG A 69 13.93 -3.47 12.04
N THR A 70 13.05 -2.92 12.88
CA THR A 70 11.64 -3.33 12.94
C THR A 70 10.93 -3.03 11.64
N GLY A 71 11.18 -1.84 11.05
CA GLY A 71 10.63 -1.50 9.73
C GLY A 71 11.08 -2.45 8.62
N LEU A 72 12.34 -2.91 8.64
CA LEU A 72 12.83 -3.91 7.69
C LEU A 72 12.21 -5.30 7.90
N LEU A 73 11.96 -5.71 9.15
CA LEU A 73 11.24 -6.95 9.43
C LEU A 73 9.80 -6.89 8.90
N VAL A 74 9.14 -5.75 9.05
CA VAL A 74 7.82 -5.53 8.44
C VAL A 74 7.92 -5.62 6.92
N ALA A 75 8.95 -5.03 6.30
CA ALA A 75 9.17 -5.12 4.85
C ALA A 75 9.51 -6.53 4.34
N LEU A 76 9.86 -7.48 5.21
CA LEU A 76 10.06 -8.88 4.85
C LEU A 76 8.81 -9.73 5.05
N ALA A 77 7.88 -9.27 5.89
CA ALA A 77 6.63 -9.99 6.18
C ALA A 77 5.55 -9.75 5.12
N PHE A 78 5.69 -8.70 4.31
CA PHE A 78 4.76 -8.26 3.27
C PHE A 78 5.49 -8.05 1.96
#